data_AF-A0A8X6GHV1-F1
#
_entry.id   AF-A0A8X6GHV1-F1
#
_cell.length_a   1.000
_cell.length_b   1.000
_cell.length_c   1.000
_cell.angle_alpha   90.00
_cell.angle_beta   90.00
_cell.angle_gamma   90.00
#
_symmetry.space_group_name_H-M   'P 1'
#
loop_
_entity.id
_entity.type
_entity.pdbx_description
1 polymer ?
#
loop_
_entity_poly.entity_id
_entity_poly.type
_entity_poly.pdbx_seq_one_letter_code
_entity_poly.pdbx_strand_id
1 'polypeptide(L)'
;MEFQQEIIQKNYIVSQLQEFYPYCIEDTDKSTPEQIVLRTNLQNEEEAENFKKHYSAISNTNWIVYNYNPNPQKFVFSKTWLCHHSKRHKRIAKRNADCKAKLSIVIKKITKATKKTDKYLKYDMPLVREVKISLLHTHNTTSAETLRMLRVYDEVRQQFYQYFSDGMSPIEAIRFHENKFLLEDNFMGLANASLNSTHNQIYYLHECWRDTNLGSLINPFDKLKEKAPFYESIGTTVKFHDDHLWAVLLVTPLMKRNHPLSSSKEIIFIDSTASCETSSSTITIMLSATKVGALPLAVMIHASNVCRITLMHLNC
;
A
#
# COMPACT_ATOMS: atom_id res chain seq x y z
N MET A 1 -26.19 20.91 19.05
CA MET A 1 -24.71 20.85 19.11
C MET A 1 -24.13 20.38 17.78
N GLU A 2 -24.63 19.31 17.15
CA GLU A 2 -24.15 18.81 15.84
C GLU A 2 -24.20 19.87 14.73
N PHE A 3 -25.30 20.62 14.59
CA PHE A 3 -25.44 21.67 13.58
C PHE A 3 -24.40 22.81 13.69
N GLN A 4 -23.94 23.13 14.90
CA GLN A 4 -22.88 24.14 15.07
C GLN A 4 -21.50 23.59 14.74
N GLN A 5 -21.23 22.30 14.99
CA GLN A 5 -19.98 21.66 14.61
C GLN A 5 -19.82 21.55 13.10
N GLU A 6 -20.90 21.24 12.37
CA GLU A 6 -20.90 21.18 10.90
C GLU A 6 -20.62 22.54 10.25
N ILE A 7 -21.20 23.62 10.78
CA ILE A 7 -20.95 24.99 10.30
C ILE A 7 -19.49 25.40 10.55
N ILE A 8 -18.94 25.09 11.72
CA ILE A 8 -17.54 25.36 12.05
C ILE A 8 -16.60 24.60 11.10
N GLN A 9 -16.87 23.32 10.86
CA GLN A 9 -16.08 22.49 9.96
C GLN A 9 -16.16 22.99 8.52
N LYS A 10 -17.35 23.37 8.05
CA LYS A 10 -17.55 23.98 6.74
C LYS A 10 -16.71 25.26 6.59
N ASN A 11 -16.82 26.19 7.53
CA ASN A 11 -16.11 27.47 7.48
C ASN A 11 -14.60 27.27 7.50
N TYR A 12 -14.10 26.34 8.32
CA TYR A 12 -12.68 25.98 8.36
C TYR A 12 -12.17 25.43 7.01
N ILE A 13 -12.93 24.51 6.41
CA ILE A 13 -12.57 23.94 5.10
C ILE A 13 -12.55 25.02 4.02
N VAL A 14 -13.56 25.91 3.99
CA VAL A 14 -13.62 26.99 3.01
C VAL A 14 -12.45 27.95 3.19
N SER A 15 -12.15 28.37 4.43
CA SER A 15 -11.05 29.31 4.69
C SER A 15 -9.69 28.73 4.27
N GLN A 16 -9.44 27.45 4.57
CA GLN A 16 -8.20 26.78 4.17
C GLN A 16 -8.12 26.61 2.65
N LEU A 17 -9.23 26.26 1.98
CA LEU A 17 -9.24 26.18 0.51
C LEU A 17 -9.02 27.54 -0.14
N GLN A 18 -9.53 28.63 0.44
CA GLN A 18 -9.32 29.99 -0.09
C GLN A 18 -7.88 30.48 0.06
N GLU A 19 -7.15 30.00 1.07
CA GLU A 19 -5.72 30.27 1.22
C GLU A 19 -4.90 29.70 0.05
N PHE A 20 -5.18 28.45 -0.36
CA PHE A 20 -4.53 27.82 -1.51
C PHE A 20 -5.11 28.29 -2.87
N TYR A 21 -6.38 28.69 -2.89
CA TYR A 21 -7.11 29.10 -4.09
C TYR A 21 -7.78 30.45 -3.86
N PRO A 22 -7.05 31.57 -3.96
CA PRO A 22 -7.55 32.91 -3.61
C PRO A 22 -8.73 33.37 -4.47
N TYR A 23 -8.90 32.77 -5.64
CA TYR A 23 -10.00 33.04 -6.55
C TYR A 23 -11.21 32.11 -6.38
N CYS A 24 -11.23 31.34 -5.30
CA CYS A 24 -12.33 30.45 -4.94
C CYS A 24 -13.39 31.22 -4.15
N ILE A 25 -14.62 31.28 -4.68
CA ILE A 25 -15.74 31.97 -4.04
C ILE A 25 -16.84 30.96 -3.73
N GLU A 26 -17.42 31.05 -2.53
CA GLU A 26 -18.60 30.26 -2.18
C GLU A 26 -19.85 30.79 -2.90
N ASP A 27 -20.58 29.90 -3.58
CA ASP A 27 -21.91 30.16 -4.14
C ASP A 27 -22.93 30.00 -3.02
N THR A 28 -23.16 31.06 -2.24
CA THR A 28 -24.04 31.07 -1.06
C THR A 28 -25.48 30.68 -1.40
N ASP A 29 -25.93 30.93 -2.64
CA ASP A 29 -27.29 30.62 -3.09
C ASP A 29 -27.51 29.10 -3.26
N LYS A 30 -26.43 28.35 -3.52
CA LYS A 30 -26.48 26.89 -3.72
C LYS A 30 -25.87 26.10 -2.57
N SER A 31 -25.13 26.77 -1.69
CA SER A 31 -24.45 26.14 -0.57
C SER A 31 -25.42 25.98 0.59
N THR A 32 -25.35 24.82 1.24
CA THR A 32 -26.11 24.48 2.44
C THR A 32 -25.11 24.16 3.56
N PRO A 33 -25.55 23.89 4.80
CA PRO A 33 -24.66 23.41 5.85
C PRO A 33 -23.95 22.10 5.48
N GLU A 34 -24.67 21.20 4.79
CA GLU A 34 -24.19 19.86 4.43
C GLU A 34 -23.45 19.80 3.08
N GLN A 35 -23.57 20.85 2.27
CA GLN A 35 -22.99 20.91 0.93
C GLN A 35 -22.38 22.29 0.64
N ILE A 36 -21.09 22.32 0.31
CA ILE A 36 -20.41 23.51 -0.17
C ILE A 36 -20.42 23.51 -1.70
N VAL A 37 -20.80 24.63 -2.30
CA VAL A 37 -20.66 24.86 -3.75
C VAL A 37 -19.68 26.01 -3.95
N LEU A 38 -18.52 25.71 -4.50
CA LEU A 38 -17.46 26.67 -4.77
C LEU A 38 -17.38 26.97 -6.27
N ARG A 39 -17.12 28.24 -6.59
CA ARG A 39 -16.80 28.72 -7.94
C ARG A 39 -15.33 29.02 -8.02
N THR A 40 -14.66 28.39 -8.98
CA THR A 40 -13.20 28.47 -9.13
C THR A 40 -12.81 28.75 -10.58
N ASN A 41 -11.54 29.10 -10.77
CA ASN A 41 -10.93 29.36 -12.08
C ASN A 41 -10.10 28.17 -12.61
N LEU A 42 -10.20 26.97 -12.02
CA LEU A 42 -9.39 25.79 -12.36
C LEU A 42 -9.46 25.47 -13.87
N GLN A 43 -8.36 25.36 -14.59
CA GLN A 43 -8.44 25.31 -16.06
C GLN A 43 -8.51 23.90 -16.64
N ASN A 44 -7.78 22.95 -16.05
CA ASN A 44 -7.50 21.63 -16.62
C ASN A 44 -7.77 20.49 -15.60
N GLU A 45 -7.54 19.25 -16.02
CA GLU A 45 -7.69 18.06 -15.18
C GLU A 45 -6.63 18.00 -14.06
N GLU A 46 -5.41 18.44 -14.33
CA GLU A 46 -4.31 18.43 -13.35
C GLU A 46 -4.62 19.33 -12.14
N GLU A 47 -5.08 20.56 -12.39
CA GLU A 47 -5.51 21.50 -11.35
C GLU A 47 -6.70 20.95 -10.55
N ALA A 48 -7.61 20.21 -11.19
CA ALA A 48 -8.72 19.55 -10.49
C ALA A 48 -8.24 18.40 -9.59
N GLU A 49 -7.26 17.62 -10.03
CA GLU A 49 -6.65 16.57 -9.21
C GLU A 49 -5.81 17.15 -8.07
N ASN A 50 -5.12 18.28 -8.29
CA ASN A 50 -4.42 19.03 -7.25
C ASN A 50 -5.39 19.60 -6.21
N PHE A 51 -6.52 20.19 -6.66
CA PHE A 51 -7.58 20.63 -5.76
C PHE A 51 -8.09 19.48 -4.89
N LYS A 52 -8.32 18.30 -5.49
CA LYS A 52 -8.70 17.09 -4.75
C LYS A 52 -7.62 16.70 -3.73
N LYS A 53 -6.33 16.73 -4.08
CA LYS A 53 -5.22 16.43 -3.17
C LYS A 53 -5.21 17.38 -1.96
N HIS A 54 -5.30 18.69 -2.17
CA HIS A 54 -5.36 19.68 -1.09
C HIS A 54 -6.60 19.50 -0.20
N TYR A 55 -7.78 19.33 -0.81
CA TYR A 55 -8.99 19.08 -0.05
C TYR A 55 -8.91 17.78 0.77
N SER A 56 -8.29 16.73 0.23
CA SER A 56 -8.05 15.46 0.93
C SER A 56 -7.16 15.64 2.16
N ALA A 57 -6.12 16.47 2.05
CA ALA A 57 -5.22 16.80 3.15
C ALA A 57 -5.92 17.61 4.25
N ILE A 58 -6.66 18.66 3.87
CA ILE A 58 -7.41 19.50 4.83
C ILE A 58 -8.47 18.68 5.59
N SER A 59 -9.19 17.81 4.87
CA SER A 59 -10.32 17.06 5.45
C SER A 59 -9.92 15.71 6.06
N ASN A 60 -8.67 15.27 5.93
CA ASN A 60 -8.21 13.92 6.29
C ASN A 60 -9.06 12.81 5.65
N THR A 61 -9.33 12.92 4.36
CA THR A 61 -10.17 11.96 3.63
C THR A 61 -9.49 11.46 2.36
N ASN A 62 -9.94 10.29 1.88
CA ASN A 62 -9.55 9.76 0.57
C ASN A 62 -10.76 9.57 -0.32
N TRP A 63 -10.55 9.69 -1.64
CA TRP A 63 -11.62 9.80 -2.63
C TRP A 63 -11.46 8.77 -3.75
N ILE A 64 -12.48 7.93 -3.94
CA ILE A 64 -12.56 6.92 -5.00
C ILE A 64 -13.37 7.48 -6.16
N VAL A 65 -12.88 7.32 -7.38
CA VAL A 65 -13.59 7.74 -8.60
C VAL A 65 -14.94 7.01 -8.69
N TYR A 66 -16.02 7.77 -8.74
CA TYR A 66 -17.38 7.26 -8.91
C TYR A 66 -17.86 7.33 -10.35
N ASN A 67 -17.74 8.51 -10.94
CA ASN A 67 -18.14 8.74 -12.31
C ASN A 67 -17.12 9.65 -12.98
N TYR A 68 -16.79 9.30 -14.22
CA TYR A 68 -15.90 10.06 -15.09
C TYR A 68 -16.52 10.04 -16.48
N ASN A 69 -16.63 11.21 -17.09
CA ASN A 69 -17.10 11.31 -18.46
C ASN A 69 -15.88 11.47 -19.40
N PRO A 70 -15.49 10.43 -20.17
CA PRO A 70 -14.32 10.48 -21.04
C PRO A 70 -14.49 11.40 -22.25
N ASN A 71 -15.73 11.65 -22.70
CA ASN A 71 -16.01 12.49 -23.87
C ASN A 71 -17.18 13.46 -23.59
N PRO A 72 -16.96 14.49 -22.76
CA PRO A 72 -18.01 15.44 -22.46
C PRO A 72 -18.25 16.39 -23.65
N GLN A 73 -19.40 16.26 -24.33
CA GLN A 73 -19.81 17.23 -25.35
C GLN A 73 -19.97 18.65 -24.73
N LYS A 74 -20.54 18.72 -23.53
CA LYS A 74 -20.91 19.97 -22.82
C LYS A 74 -19.87 20.47 -21.79
N PHE A 75 -18.92 19.65 -21.41
CA PHE A 75 -17.92 19.95 -20.37
C PHE A 75 -16.51 19.78 -20.95
N VAL A 76 -15.52 20.41 -20.33
CA VAL A 76 -14.10 20.13 -20.59
C VAL A 76 -13.64 19.00 -19.68
N PHE A 77 -14.14 18.98 -18.44
CA PHE A 77 -13.86 17.92 -17.47
C PHE A 77 -15.06 17.76 -16.52
N SER A 78 -15.39 16.53 -16.17
CA SER A 78 -16.41 16.23 -15.16
C SER A 78 -16.07 14.92 -14.49
N LYS A 79 -15.73 15.02 -13.20
CA LYS A 79 -15.37 13.86 -12.40
C LYS A 79 -16.00 13.99 -11.03
N THR A 80 -16.47 12.85 -10.55
CA THR A 80 -17.13 12.73 -9.26
C THR A 80 -16.44 11.63 -8.50
N TRP A 81 -16.14 11.91 -7.23
CA TRP A 81 -15.54 11.00 -6.29
C TRP A 81 -16.45 10.78 -5.09
N LEU A 82 -16.35 9.59 -4.50
CA LEU A 82 -16.97 9.24 -3.23
C LEU A 82 -15.90 9.01 -2.18
N CYS A 83 -16.24 9.19 -0.92
CA CYS A 83 -15.34 8.85 0.17
C CYS A 83 -14.85 7.39 0.06
N HIS A 84 -13.60 7.15 0.43
CA HIS A 84 -13.01 5.83 0.53
C HIS A 84 -13.73 4.94 1.54
N HIS A 85 -14.62 5.44 2.40
CA HIS A 85 -15.48 4.62 3.28
C HIS A 85 -16.88 4.34 2.70
N SER A 86 -17.17 4.72 1.46
CA SER A 86 -18.44 4.40 0.79
C SER A 86 -18.60 2.90 0.46
N LYS A 87 -19.80 2.44 0.15
CA LYS A 87 -20.06 1.04 -0.24
C LYS A 87 -19.36 0.59 -1.53
N ARG A 88 -18.86 1.55 -2.33
CA ARG A 88 -18.31 1.29 -3.66
C ARG A 88 -17.08 0.38 -3.60
N HIS A 89 -17.09 -0.69 -4.41
CA HIS A 89 -16.03 -1.70 -4.51
C HIS A 89 -15.68 -2.42 -3.21
N LYS A 90 -16.59 -2.47 -2.21
CA LYS A 90 -16.33 -3.13 -0.94
C LYS A 90 -17.40 -4.16 -0.59
N ARG A 91 -16.90 -5.32 -0.14
CA ARG A 91 -17.71 -6.42 0.41
C ARG A 91 -17.63 -6.48 1.94
N ILE A 92 -16.55 -5.96 2.53
CA ILE A 92 -16.25 -6.06 3.96
C ILE A 92 -16.67 -4.78 4.70
N ALA A 93 -17.41 -4.94 5.79
CA ALA A 93 -17.96 -3.83 6.59
C ALA A 93 -16.90 -2.93 7.23
N LYS A 94 -15.74 -3.46 7.66
CA LYS A 94 -14.71 -2.66 8.36
C LYS A 94 -14.20 -1.45 7.56
N ARG A 95 -14.17 -1.54 6.23
CA ARG A 95 -13.75 -0.43 5.34
C ARG A 95 -14.95 0.31 4.73
N ASN A 96 -16.18 -0.07 5.09
CA ASN A 96 -17.42 0.48 4.55
C ASN A 96 -18.27 1.05 5.69
N ALA A 97 -18.29 2.37 5.82
CA ALA A 97 -19.16 3.08 6.77
C ALA A 97 -20.48 3.54 6.13
N ASP A 98 -20.79 3.07 4.91
CA ASP A 98 -21.89 3.57 4.08
C ASP A 98 -21.87 5.10 3.92
N CYS A 99 -20.66 5.64 3.77
CA CYS A 99 -20.42 7.07 3.75
C CYS A 99 -21.00 7.73 2.48
N LYS A 100 -21.75 8.81 2.69
CA LYS A 100 -22.47 9.57 1.64
C LYS A 100 -21.68 10.77 1.11
N ALA A 101 -20.56 11.10 1.74
CA ALA A 101 -19.71 12.21 1.33
C ALA A 101 -19.23 12.07 -0.12
N LYS A 102 -19.28 13.19 -0.83
CA LYS A 102 -19.09 13.25 -2.29
C LYS A 102 -18.36 14.52 -2.69
N LEU A 103 -17.41 14.39 -3.61
CA LEU A 103 -16.74 15.50 -4.26
C LEU A 103 -17.08 15.45 -5.75
N SER A 104 -17.54 16.55 -6.32
CA SER A 104 -17.82 16.66 -7.76
C SER A 104 -17.17 17.92 -8.29
N ILE A 105 -16.27 17.78 -9.26
CA ILE A 105 -15.64 18.91 -9.94
C ILE A 105 -16.15 18.91 -11.38
N VAL A 106 -16.76 20.03 -11.79
CA VAL A 106 -17.30 20.21 -13.13
C VAL A 106 -16.72 21.46 -13.77
N ILE A 107 -16.11 21.25 -14.91
CA ILE A 107 -15.43 22.25 -15.72
C ILE A 107 -16.24 22.43 -17.00
N LYS A 108 -17.10 23.46 -17.04
CA LYS A 108 -18.01 23.73 -18.17
C LYS A 108 -17.29 24.40 -19.34
N LYS A 109 -17.73 24.11 -20.58
CA LYS A 109 -17.31 24.89 -21.76
C LYS A 109 -17.99 26.25 -21.73
N ILE A 110 -17.24 27.32 -22.00
CA ILE A 110 -17.80 28.67 -22.05
C ILE A 110 -18.43 28.88 -23.43
N THR A 111 -19.74 29.12 -23.45
CA THR A 111 -20.49 29.51 -24.65
C THR A 111 -21.08 30.91 -24.48
N LYS A 112 -21.52 31.53 -25.58
CA LYS A 112 -22.19 32.84 -25.54
C LYS A 112 -23.46 32.80 -24.66
N ALA A 113 -24.19 31.68 -24.68
CA ALA A 113 -25.40 31.48 -23.87
C ALA A 113 -25.09 31.34 -22.36
N THR A 114 -24.02 30.62 -22.00
CA THR A 114 -23.62 30.47 -20.59
C THR A 114 -23.13 31.79 -20.01
N LYS A 115 -22.39 32.62 -20.77
CA LYS A 115 -21.95 33.95 -20.30
C LYS A 115 -23.10 34.90 -19.99
N LYS A 116 -24.22 34.80 -20.73
CA LYS A 116 -25.41 35.64 -20.49
C LYS A 116 -26.11 35.29 -19.18
N THR A 117 -26.14 34.01 -18.84
CA THR A 117 -26.95 33.44 -17.74
C THR A 117 -26.21 33.33 -16.41
N ASP A 118 -24.92 32.95 -16.41
CA ASP A 118 -24.16 32.75 -15.18
C ASP A 118 -23.50 34.07 -14.71
N LYS A 119 -23.86 34.54 -13.50
CA LYS A 119 -23.30 35.76 -12.89
C LYS A 119 -21.78 35.65 -12.66
N TYR A 120 -21.29 34.45 -12.38
CA TYR A 120 -19.88 34.20 -12.07
C TYR A 120 -18.97 34.22 -13.32
N LEU A 121 -19.57 34.23 -14.51
CA LEU A 121 -18.84 34.38 -15.79
C LEU A 121 -18.69 35.83 -16.23
N LYS A 122 -19.27 36.78 -15.49
CA LYS A 122 -19.27 38.22 -15.82
C LYS A 122 -18.20 39.02 -15.07
N TYR A 123 -17.50 38.41 -14.10
CA TYR A 123 -16.35 39.01 -13.43
C TYR A 123 -15.16 39.18 -14.39
N ASP A 124 -14.27 40.12 -14.08
CA ASP A 124 -13.03 40.37 -14.84
C ASP A 124 -12.20 39.08 -14.99
N MET A 125 -12.22 38.23 -13.95
CA MET A 125 -11.76 36.85 -14.04
C MET A 125 -12.95 35.87 -13.93
N PRO A 126 -13.32 35.17 -15.03
CA PRO A 126 -14.51 34.32 -15.04
C PRO A 126 -14.31 33.04 -14.22
N LEU A 127 -15.21 32.78 -13.25
CA LEU A 127 -15.20 31.57 -12.42
C LEU A 127 -16.08 30.50 -13.06
N VAL A 128 -15.53 29.85 -14.08
CA VAL A 128 -16.25 28.93 -14.97
C VAL A 128 -16.61 27.61 -14.30
N ARG A 129 -15.95 27.29 -13.19
CA ARG A 129 -15.94 25.94 -12.63
C ARG A 129 -16.82 25.87 -11.41
N GLU A 130 -17.48 24.73 -11.26
CA GLU A 130 -18.35 24.44 -10.12
C GLU A 130 -17.79 23.22 -9.41
N VAL A 131 -17.33 23.42 -8.17
CA VAL A 131 -16.89 22.36 -7.26
C VAL A 131 -17.99 22.16 -6.23
N LYS A 132 -18.53 20.95 -6.14
CA LYS A 132 -19.52 20.57 -5.13
C LYS A 132 -18.91 19.60 -4.15
N ILE A 133 -18.99 19.94 -2.87
CA ILE A 133 -18.46 19.15 -1.78
C ILE A 133 -19.63 18.83 -0.86
N SER A 134 -19.95 17.56 -0.69
CA SER A 134 -20.89 17.09 0.33
C SER A 134 -20.10 16.61 1.53
N LEU A 135 -20.33 17.26 2.67
CA LEU A 135 -19.60 17.06 3.93
C LEU A 135 -20.17 15.94 4.80
N LEU A 136 -21.21 15.23 4.34
CA LEU A 136 -21.90 14.21 5.11
C LEU A 136 -21.07 12.92 5.25
N HIS A 137 -20.17 12.92 6.22
CA HIS A 137 -19.42 11.75 6.64
C HIS A 137 -20.19 11.00 7.74
N THR A 138 -20.44 9.72 7.51
CA THR A 138 -21.05 8.81 8.51
C THR A 138 -20.02 8.22 9.47
N HIS A 139 -18.78 8.70 9.41
CA HIS A 139 -17.66 8.23 10.22
C HIS A 139 -16.80 9.41 10.63
N ASN A 140 -16.06 9.24 11.73
CA ASN A 140 -15.08 10.22 12.16
C ASN A 140 -13.94 10.32 11.10
N THR A 141 -13.48 11.52 10.78
CA THR A 141 -12.36 11.78 9.84
C THR A 141 -11.02 12.08 10.54
N THR A 142 -11.03 12.38 11.84
CA THR A 142 -9.85 12.80 12.62
C THR A 142 -9.35 11.74 13.59
N SER A 143 -10.12 10.69 13.87
CA SER A 143 -9.69 9.62 14.77
C SER A 143 -8.48 8.85 14.22
N ALA A 144 -7.59 8.39 15.11
CA ALA A 144 -6.40 7.61 14.74
C ALA A 144 -6.74 6.37 13.90
N GLU A 145 -7.85 5.68 14.20
CA GLU A 145 -8.32 4.52 13.41
C GLU A 145 -8.66 4.91 11.96
N THR A 146 -9.27 6.08 11.75
CA THR A 146 -9.57 6.57 10.40
C THR A 146 -8.30 7.00 9.68
N LEU A 147 -7.42 7.74 10.36
CA LEU A 147 -6.15 8.21 9.82
C LEU A 147 -5.25 7.07 9.37
N ARG A 148 -5.26 5.93 10.09
CA ARG A 148 -4.56 4.70 9.72
C ARG A 148 -5.07 4.06 8.43
N MET A 149 -6.31 4.32 8.03
CA MET A 149 -6.90 3.77 6.80
C MET A 149 -6.66 4.63 5.57
N LEU A 150 -5.93 5.73 5.72
CA LEU A 150 -5.62 6.60 4.60
C LEU A 150 -4.57 5.97 3.66
N ARG A 151 -4.64 6.35 2.38
CA ARG A 151 -3.68 5.96 1.36
C ARG A 151 -2.44 6.83 1.48
N VAL A 152 -1.29 6.19 1.34
CA VAL A 152 0.04 6.84 1.28
C VAL A 152 0.07 7.89 0.17
N TYR A 153 0.55 9.08 0.49
CA TYR A 153 0.78 10.13 -0.50
C TYR A 153 1.91 9.77 -1.47
N ASP A 154 1.84 10.28 -2.70
CA ASP A 154 2.81 9.96 -3.74
C ASP A 154 4.23 10.40 -3.34
N GLU A 155 4.34 11.54 -2.67
CA GLU A 155 5.59 12.11 -2.17
C GLU A 155 6.21 11.20 -1.11
N VAL A 156 5.40 10.64 -0.20
CA VAL A 156 5.85 9.71 0.84
C VAL A 156 6.25 8.36 0.22
N ARG A 157 5.50 7.87 -0.79
CA ARG A 157 5.88 6.66 -1.53
C ARG A 157 7.25 6.81 -2.17
N GLN A 158 7.53 7.96 -2.79
CA GLN A 158 8.82 8.26 -3.38
C GLN A 158 9.94 8.30 -2.33
N GLN A 159 9.70 8.85 -1.14
CA GLN A 159 10.65 8.81 -0.03
C GLN A 159 10.99 7.37 0.37
N PHE A 160 9.99 6.50 0.52
CA PHE A 160 10.24 5.09 0.82
C PHE A 160 11.01 4.37 -0.30
N TYR A 161 10.70 4.66 -1.57
CA TYR A 161 11.47 4.11 -2.68
C TYR A 161 12.93 4.56 -2.65
N GLN A 162 13.21 5.80 -2.22
CA GLN A 162 14.57 6.27 -2.02
C GLN A 162 15.26 5.48 -0.90
N TYR A 163 14.60 5.29 0.25
CA TYR A 163 15.16 4.47 1.34
C TYR A 163 15.53 3.05 0.89
N PHE A 164 14.69 2.42 0.08
CA PHE A 164 14.98 1.09 -0.47
C PHE A 164 16.15 1.11 -1.46
N SER A 165 16.23 2.18 -2.28
CA SER A 165 17.33 2.38 -3.22
C SER A 165 18.66 2.63 -2.51
N ASP A 166 18.62 3.23 -1.31
CA ASP A 166 19.76 3.42 -0.42
C ASP A 166 20.14 2.13 0.34
N GLY A 167 19.44 1.02 0.11
CA GLY A 167 19.73 -0.29 0.68
C GLY A 167 19.06 -0.57 2.03
N MET A 168 18.14 0.27 2.49
CA MET A 168 17.42 0.02 3.74
C MET A 168 16.40 -1.11 3.57
N SER A 169 16.35 -2.02 4.54
CA SER A 169 15.26 -2.99 4.65
C SER A 169 13.93 -2.29 4.99
N PRO A 170 12.76 -2.90 4.73
CA PRO A 170 11.47 -2.33 5.12
C PRO A 170 11.38 -1.94 6.59
N ILE A 171 11.95 -2.74 7.49
CA ILE A 171 11.94 -2.48 8.94
C ILE A 171 12.80 -1.27 9.30
N GLU A 172 13.99 -1.17 8.70
CA GLU A 172 14.88 -0.03 8.92
C GLU A 172 14.26 1.26 8.36
N ALA A 173 13.68 1.20 7.16
CA ALA A 173 12.98 2.33 6.55
C ALA A 173 11.80 2.80 7.42
N ILE A 174 11.02 1.87 7.99
CA ILE A 174 9.94 2.19 8.95
C ILE A 174 10.49 2.95 10.14
N ARG A 175 11.48 2.38 10.83
CA ARG A 175 12.06 2.98 12.04
C ARG A 175 12.67 4.34 11.75
N PHE A 176 13.40 4.46 10.64
CA PHE A 176 14.01 5.70 10.21
C PHE A 176 12.95 6.79 9.97
N HIS A 177 11.86 6.43 9.28
CA HIS A 177 10.78 7.37 8.98
C HIS A 177 9.97 7.76 10.23
N GLU A 178 9.68 6.81 11.13
CA GLU A 178 9.02 7.06 12.41
C GLU A 178 9.83 7.99 13.31
N ASN A 179 11.16 7.79 13.37
CA ASN A 179 12.07 8.62 14.15
C ASN A 179 12.02 10.09 13.72
N LYS A 180 11.79 10.38 12.44
CA LYS A 180 11.64 11.77 11.96
C LYS A 180 10.47 12.48 12.66
N PHE A 181 9.31 11.83 12.75
CA PHE A 181 8.14 12.41 13.41
C PHE A 181 8.31 12.51 14.93
N LEU A 182 9.02 11.57 15.55
CA LEU A 182 9.34 11.63 16.98
C LEU A 182 10.27 12.80 17.32
N LEU A 183 11.27 13.08 16.48
CA LEU A 183 12.17 14.22 16.66
C LEU A 183 11.46 15.57 16.47
N GLU A 184 10.40 15.60 15.66
CA GLU A 184 9.57 16.79 15.39
C GLU A 184 8.40 16.94 16.38
N ASP A 185 8.27 16.05 17.39
CA ASP A 185 7.11 15.96 18.30
C ASP A 185 5.74 15.90 17.57
N ASN A 186 5.72 15.36 16.35
CA ASN A 186 4.55 15.33 15.48
C ASN A 186 3.75 14.02 15.66
N PHE A 187 3.06 13.90 16.79
CA PHE A 187 2.26 12.71 17.13
C PHE A 187 1.10 12.45 16.16
N MET A 188 0.54 13.50 15.55
CA MET A 188 -0.53 13.36 14.55
C MET A 188 0.00 12.74 13.25
N GLY A 189 1.22 13.10 12.84
CA GLY A 189 1.91 12.50 11.71
C GLY A 189 2.13 11.00 11.89
N LEU A 190 2.50 10.56 13.10
CA LEU A 190 2.72 9.14 13.42
C LEU A 190 1.48 8.27 13.20
N ALA A 191 0.29 8.78 13.51
CA ALA A 191 -0.97 8.05 13.36
C ALA A 191 -1.55 8.11 11.93
N ASN A 192 -1.06 9.03 11.09
CA ASN A 192 -1.60 9.28 9.77
C ASN A 192 -0.93 8.41 8.71
N ALA A 193 -1.64 7.40 8.21
CA ALA A 193 -1.10 6.48 7.21
C ALA A 193 -0.75 7.12 5.85
N SER A 194 -1.28 8.32 5.57
CA SER A 194 -0.84 9.07 4.37
C SER A 194 0.59 9.60 4.52
N LEU A 195 0.99 9.94 5.75
CA LEU A 195 2.28 10.53 6.11
C LEU A 195 3.24 9.46 6.65
N ASN A 196 2.85 8.75 7.70
CA ASN A 196 3.57 7.62 8.27
C ASN A 196 2.84 6.31 7.91
N SER A 197 3.26 5.70 6.81
CA SER A 197 2.60 4.50 6.27
C SER A 197 2.62 3.33 7.23
N THR A 198 1.57 2.51 7.20
CA THR A 198 1.53 1.29 8.03
C THR A 198 2.55 0.26 7.55
N HIS A 199 2.98 -0.63 8.46
CA HIS A 199 3.88 -1.74 8.15
C HIS A 199 3.46 -2.52 6.89
N ASN A 200 2.19 -2.92 6.79
CA ASN A 200 1.67 -3.64 5.62
C ASN A 200 1.77 -2.84 4.31
N GLN A 201 1.53 -1.52 4.37
CA GLN A 201 1.66 -0.66 3.19
C GLN A 201 3.12 -0.55 2.76
N ILE A 202 4.07 -0.44 3.69
CA ILE A 202 5.50 -0.32 3.38
C ILE A 202 6.04 -1.62 2.80
N TYR A 203 5.64 -2.77 3.32
CA TYR A 203 5.98 -4.07 2.72
C TYR A 203 5.44 -4.18 1.29
N TYR A 204 4.19 -3.78 1.06
CA TYR A 204 3.62 -3.72 -0.29
C TYR A 204 4.38 -2.75 -1.21
N LEU A 205 4.80 -1.58 -0.70
CA LEU A 205 5.63 -0.63 -1.46
C LEU A 205 6.98 -1.24 -1.82
N HIS A 206 7.62 -1.93 -0.88
CA HIS A 206 8.89 -2.61 -1.11
C HIS A 206 8.76 -3.72 -2.15
N GLU A 207 7.68 -4.50 -2.14
CA GLU A 207 7.40 -5.49 -3.19
C GLU A 207 7.24 -4.82 -4.56
N CYS A 208 6.43 -3.77 -4.67
CA CYS A 208 6.27 -3.02 -5.92
C CYS A 208 7.61 -2.46 -6.43
N TRP A 209 8.42 -1.90 -5.52
CA TRP A 209 9.73 -1.36 -5.83
C TRP A 209 10.69 -2.46 -6.30
N ARG A 210 10.71 -3.61 -5.61
CA ARG A 210 11.54 -4.76 -5.96
C ARG A 210 11.17 -5.31 -7.34
N ASP A 211 9.88 -5.51 -7.60
CA ASP A 211 9.42 -6.02 -8.90
C ASP A 211 9.82 -5.09 -10.05
N THR A 212 9.85 -3.78 -9.80
CA THR A 212 10.22 -2.77 -10.80
C THR A 212 11.74 -2.67 -11.00
N ASN A 213 12.54 -2.77 -9.94
CA ASN A 213 13.99 -2.49 -9.98
C ASN A 213 14.87 -3.75 -10.02
N LEU A 214 14.45 -4.81 -9.34
CA LEU A 214 15.18 -6.07 -9.21
C LEU A 214 14.52 -7.22 -10.00
N GLY A 215 13.29 -7.00 -10.48
CA GLY A 215 12.46 -8.01 -11.13
C GLY A 215 11.65 -8.84 -10.13
N SER A 216 10.70 -9.62 -10.64
CA SER A 216 9.96 -10.59 -9.84
C SER A 216 10.93 -11.59 -9.21
N LEU A 217 10.61 -12.10 -8.01
CA LEU A 217 11.31 -13.25 -7.42
C LEU A 217 11.41 -14.36 -8.49
N ILE A 218 12.60 -14.53 -9.06
CA ILE A 218 12.86 -15.60 -10.04
C ILE A 218 12.53 -16.90 -9.31
N ASN A 219 11.68 -17.73 -9.91
CA ASN A 219 11.44 -19.06 -9.38
C ASN A 219 12.81 -19.76 -9.24
N PRO A 220 13.29 -20.02 -8.00
CA PRO A 220 14.65 -20.51 -7.80
C PRO A 220 14.84 -21.89 -8.44
N PHE A 221 13.75 -22.61 -8.73
CA PHE A 221 13.79 -23.92 -9.35
C PHE A 221 14.43 -23.93 -10.73
N ASP A 222 14.21 -22.93 -11.58
CA ASP A 222 14.74 -22.99 -12.95
C ASP A 222 16.27 -22.94 -12.92
N LYS A 223 16.84 -22.08 -12.08
CA LYS A 223 18.28 -21.99 -11.87
C LYS A 223 18.84 -23.20 -11.12
N LEU A 224 18.11 -23.73 -10.15
CA LEU A 224 18.54 -24.91 -9.41
C LEU A 224 18.51 -26.17 -10.29
N LYS A 225 17.51 -26.34 -11.15
CA LYS A 225 17.43 -27.42 -12.14
C LYS A 225 18.57 -27.31 -13.16
N GLU A 226 18.91 -26.10 -13.61
CA GLU A 226 20.08 -25.85 -14.47
C GLU A 226 21.39 -26.31 -13.79
N LYS A 227 21.54 -26.08 -12.48
CA LYS A 227 22.77 -26.38 -11.72
C LYS A 227 22.82 -27.77 -11.09
N ALA A 228 21.70 -28.49 -11.00
CA ALA A 228 21.63 -29.81 -10.38
C ALA A 228 22.63 -30.82 -10.99
N PRO A 229 22.78 -30.93 -12.33
CA PRO A 229 23.73 -31.88 -12.93
C PRO A 229 25.19 -31.63 -12.52
N PHE A 230 25.55 -30.35 -12.34
CA PHE A 230 26.88 -29.98 -11.86
C PHE A 230 27.12 -30.47 -10.43
N TYR A 231 26.17 -30.25 -9.51
CA TYR A 231 26.30 -30.74 -8.14
C TYR A 231 26.30 -32.27 -8.05
N GLU A 232 25.52 -32.94 -8.89
CA GLU A 232 25.50 -34.41 -9.00
C GLU A 232 26.84 -34.95 -9.50
N SER A 233 27.51 -34.27 -10.44
CA SER A 233 28.85 -34.64 -10.91
C SER A 233 29.93 -34.61 -9.81
N ILE A 234 29.72 -33.81 -8.76
CA ILE A 234 30.60 -33.71 -7.58
C ILE A 234 30.13 -34.66 -6.46
N GLY A 235 29.11 -35.48 -6.72
CA GLY A 235 28.59 -36.50 -5.81
C GLY A 235 27.53 -35.98 -4.81
N THR A 236 27.08 -34.73 -4.95
CA THR A 236 26.00 -34.16 -4.14
C THR A 236 24.65 -34.60 -4.70
N THR A 237 23.79 -35.14 -3.84
CA THR A 237 22.42 -35.47 -4.23
C THR A 237 21.53 -34.25 -4.01
N VAL A 238 20.85 -33.83 -5.07
CA VAL A 238 19.86 -32.76 -5.06
C VAL A 238 18.51 -33.36 -5.42
N LYS A 239 17.52 -33.30 -4.54
CA LYS A 239 16.15 -33.75 -4.83
C LYS A 239 15.18 -32.59 -4.71
N PHE A 240 14.30 -32.48 -5.70
CA PHE A 240 13.26 -31.46 -5.77
C PHE A 240 11.91 -32.06 -5.42
N HIS A 241 11.11 -31.33 -4.66
CA HIS A 241 9.70 -31.60 -4.44
C HIS A 241 8.90 -30.33 -4.78
N ASP A 242 7.92 -30.46 -5.68
CA ASP A 242 7.22 -29.34 -6.34
C ASP A 242 5.69 -29.51 -6.31
N ASP A 243 5.16 -30.19 -5.29
CA ASP A 243 3.71 -30.34 -5.10
C ASP A 243 3.18 -29.31 -4.09
N HIS A 244 2.64 -28.19 -4.60
CA HIS A 244 2.03 -27.07 -3.86
C HIS A 244 2.91 -26.30 -2.85
N LEU A 245 3.94 -26.94 -2.28
CA LEU A 245 4.93 -26.39 -1.36
C LEU A 245 6.30 -26.90 -1.78
N TRP A 246 7.16 -25.99 -2.16
CA TRP A 246 8.46 -26.37 -2.69
C TRP A 246 9.43 -26.77 -1.58
N ALA A 247 10.22 -27.81 -1.86
CA ALA A 247 11.34 -28.22 -1.02
C ALA A 247 12.50 -28.77 -1.87
N VAL A 248 13.72 -28.50 -1.41
CA VAL A 248 14.98 -28.96 -2.02
C VAL A 248 15.79 -29.68 -0.95
N LEU A 249 16.04 -30.96 -1.14
CA LEU A 249 16.91 -31.76 -0.27
C LEU A 249 18.32 -31.84 -0.86
N LEU A 250 19.31 -31.47 -0.05
CA LEU A 250 20.72 -31.46 -0.39
C LEU A 250 21.47 -32.45 0.51
N VAL A 251 22.21 -33.37 -0.11
CA VAL A 251 23.06 -34.33 0.60
C VAL A 251 24.43 -34.38 -0.06
N THR A 252 25.43 -33.81 0.60
CA THR A 252 26.83 -33.83 0.13
C THR A 252 27.50 -35.18 0.39
N PRO A 253 28.63 -35.50 -0.26
CA PRO A 253 29.41 -36.70 0.04
C PRO A 253 29.83 -36.80 1.51
N LEU A 254 30.12 -35.67 2.16
CA LEU A 254 30.45 -35.62 3.59
C LEU A 254 29.27 -36.05 4.46
N MET A 255 28.07 -35.60 4.14
CA MET A 255 26.85 -35.99 4.87
C MET A 255 26.52 -37.48 4.65
N LYS A 256 26.69 -38.01 3.43
CA LYS A 256 26.48 -39.44 3.13
C LYS A 256 27.39 -40.36 3.95
N ARG A 257 28.62 -39.94 4.25
CA ARG A 257 29.55 -40.71 5.10
C ARG A 257 29.01 -40.94 6.52
N ASN A 258 28.11 -40.09 6.99
CA ASN A 258 27.51 -40.20 8.32
C ASN A 258 26.27 -41.11 8.36
N HIS A 259 25.64 -41.40 7.21
CA HIS A 259 24.44 -42.24 7.11
C HIS A 259 24.61 -43.68 7.64
N PRO A 260 25.75 -44.39 7.44
CA PRO A 260 25.90 -45.76 7.94
C PRO A 260 26.14 -45.87 9.45
N LEU A 261 26.43 -44.76 10.15
CA LEU A 261 26.67 -44.76 11.60
C LEU A 261 25.44 -45.27 12.36
N SER A 262 25.63 -46.04 13.43
CA SER A 262 24.52 -46.55 14.26
C SER A 262 23.67 -45.42 14.82
N SER A 263 24.31 -44.34 15.29
CA SER A 263 23.63 -43.17 15.82
C SER A 263 22.69 -42.49 14.82
N SER A 264 23.05 -42.49 13.53
CA SER A 264 22.25 -41.90 12.45
C SER A 264 21.01 -42.72 12.09
N LYS A 265 20.92 -43.96 12.59
CA LYS A 265 19.78 -44.86 12.39
C LYS A 265 18.80 -44.87 13.57
N GLU A 266 19.18 -44.23 14.68
CA GLU A 266 18.37 -44.20 15.90
C GLU A 266 17.58 -42.89 16.01
N ILE A 267 18.28 -41.76 16.14
CA ILE A 267 17.67 -40.46 16.40
C ILE A 267 18.26 -39.42 15.46
N ILE A 268 17.38 -38.72 14.74
CA ILE A 268 17.74 -37.59 13.89
C ILE A 268 17.20 -36.32 14.54
N PHE A 269 18.11 -35.41 14.85
CA PHE A 269 17.80 -34.06 15.29
C PHE A 269 17.54 -33.18 14.08
N ILE A 270 16.56 -32.29 14.23
CA ILE A 270 16.16 -31.37 13.19
C ILE A 270 16.31 -29.97 13.78
N ASP A 271 17.17 -29.18 13.16
CA ASP A 271 17.35 -27.77 13.50
C ASP A 271 16.90 -26.92 12.32
N SER A 272 15.98 -25.99 12.55
CA SER A 272 15.39 -25.17 11.50
C SER A 272 15.67 -23.71 11.78
N THR A 273 16.31 -23.05 10.82
CA THR A 273 16.46 -21.60 10.80
C THR A 273 15.48 -21.02 9.77
N ALA A 274 14.49 -20.29 10.27
CA ALA A 274 13.57 -19.56 9.41
C ALA A 274 14.23 -18.26 8.92
N SER A 275 13.89 -17.85 7.70
CA SER A 275 14.23 -16.53 7.14
C SER A 275 15.69 -16.35 6.68
N CYS A 276 16.19 -17.27 5.87
CA CYS A 276 17.37 -16.97 5.03
C CYS A 276 16.89 -16.34 3.72
N GLU A 277 17.03 -15.01 3.62
CA GLU A 277 16.81 -14.16 2.43
C GLU A 277 15.36 -13.78 2.04
N THR A 278 15.29 -12.83 1.09
CA THR A 278 14.11 -12.22 0.45
C THR A 278 13.13 -13.21 -0.20
N SER A 279 13.49 -14.49 -0.28
CA SER A 279 12.70 -15.59 -0.83
C SER A 279 11.72 -16.21 0.17
N SER A 280 11.73 -15.79 1.44
CA SER A 280 10.93 -16.40 2.53
C SER A 280 11.17 -17.91 2.65
N SER A 281 12.43 -18.32 2.45
CA SER A 281 12.86 -19.72 2.57
C SER A 281 13.24 -20.05 4.01
N THR A 282 13.06 -21.30 4.39
CA THR A 282 13.51 -21.89 5.64
C THR A 282 14.56 -22.95 5.33
N ILE A 283 15.65 -22.93 6.09
CA ILE A 283 16.70 -23.92 6.00
C ILE A 283 16.55 -24.84 7.21
N THR A 284 16.42 -26.13 6.96
CA THR A 284 16.30 -27.17 7.97
C THR A 284 17.48 -28.12 7.82
N ILE A 285 18.27 -28.27 8.87
CA ILE A 285 19.43 -29.15 8.93
C ILE A 285 19.05 -30.40 9.72
N MET A 286 19.31 -31.57 9.13
CA MET A 286 19.15 -32.86 9.80
C MET A 286 20.51 -33.30 10.35
N LEU A 287 20.55 -33.68 11.63
CA LEU A 287 21.75 -33.96 12.40
C LEU A 287 21.63 -35.31 13.12
N SER A 288 22.73 -36.03 13.29
CA SER A 288 22.85 -37.23 14.12
C SER A 288 23.67 -36.90 15.36
N ALA A 289 23.18 -37.25 16.55
CA ALA A 289 23.96 -37.08 17.77
C ALA A 289 24.98 -38.20 17.90
N THR A 290 26.24 -37.83 18.03
CA THR A 290 27.34 -38.77 18.25
C THR A 290 28.08 -38.43 19.53
N LYS A 291 28.98 -39.32 19.97
CA LYS A 291 29.86 -39.08 21.11
C LYS A 291 30.76 -37.84 20.95
N VAL A 292 30.96 -37.37 19.72
CA VAL A 292 31.83 -36.23 19.37
C VAL A 292 31.00 -34.97 19.05
N GLY A 293 29.67 -35.04 19.16
CA GLY A 293 28.75 -33.94 18.86
C GLY A 293 27.76 -34.25 17.73
N ALA A 294 27.13 -33.21 17.20
CA ALA A 294 26.12 -33.33 16.14
C ALA A 294 26.77 -33.38 14.75
N LEU A 295 26.50 -34.45 13.99
CA LEU A 295 26.99 -34.62 12.62
C LEU A 295 25.87 -34.39 11.59
N PRO A 296 26.11 -33.63 10.52
CA PRO A 296 25.07 -33.36 9.52
C PRO A 296 24.78 -34.56 8.63
N LEU A 297 23.50 -34.78 8.36
CA LEU A 297 22.95 -35.85 7.51
C LEU A 297 22.34 -35.32 6.22
N ALA A 298 21.69 -34.16 6.26
CA ALA A 298 21.10 -33.49 5.09
C ALA A 298 20.76 -32.02 5.40
N VAL A 299 20.60 -31.23 4.35
CA VAL A 299 20.04 -29.88 4.43
C VAL A 299 18.80 -29.81 3.54
N MET A 300 17.72 -29.28 4.07
CA MET A 300 16.46 -29.08 3.36
C MET A 300 16.17 -27.59 3.29
N ILE A 301 15.97 -27.07 2.08
CA ILE A 301 15.56 -25.69 1.84
C ILE A 301 14.10 -25.73 1.38
N HIS A 302 13.20 -25.03 2.05
CA HIS A 302 11.77 -25.10 1.75
C HIS A 302 11.04 -23.78 2.01
N ALA A 303 9.83 -23.65 1.48
CA ALA A 303 8.98 -22.48 1.76
C ALA A 303 8.69 -22.33 3.27
N SER A 304 8.71 -21.09 3.77
CA SER A 304 8.48 -20.74 5.19
C SER A 304 7.13 -21.14 5.78
N ASN A 305 6.14 -21.49 4.94
CA ASN A 305 4.80 -21.88 5.39
C ASN A 305 4.70 -23.36 5.78
N VAL A 306 5.82 -24.10 5.86
CA VAL A 306 5.81 -25.55 6.10
C VAL A 306 6.42 -25.88 7.46
N CYS A 307 5.57 -25.88 8.49
CA CYS A 307 5.83 -26.57 9.77
C CYS A 307 5.28 -28.01 9.74
N ARG A 308 5.34 -28.68 8.59
CA ARG A 308 5.00 -30.10 8.43
C ARG A 308 6.18 -30.84 7.82
N ILE A 309 7.10 -31.22 8.68
CA ILE A 309 8.10 -32.23 8.33
C ILE A 309 7.35 -33.55 8.29
N THR A 310 6.84 -33.90 7.12
CA THR A 310 6.40 -35.27 6.87
C THR A 310 7.69 -36.07 6.77
N LEU A 311 7.91 -37.01 7.70
CA LEU A 311 8.98 -37.99 7.62
C LEU A 311 8.85 -38.71 6.27
N MET A 312 9.56 -38.24 5.25
CA MET A 312 9.76 -39.02 4.05
C MET A 312 10.56 -40.22 4.51
N HIS A 313 9.94 -41.41 4.44
CA HIS A 313 10.66 -42.67 4.61
C HIS A 313 11.85 -42.67 3.66
N LEU A 314 13.03 -42.37 4.20
CA LEU A 314 14.30 -42.68 3.58
C LEU A 314 14.40 -44.19 3.64
N ASN A 315 13.92 -44.86 2.60
CA ASN A 315 14.29 -46.25 2.38
C ASN A 315 15.78 -46.25 2.08
N CYS A 316 16.57 -46.52 3.13
CA CYS A 316 17.99 -46.84 3.04
C CYS A 316 18.20 -48.17 2.32
#